data_AF-A0A6S6S717-F1
#
_entry.id   AF-A0A6S6S717-F1
#
_cell.length_a   1.000
_cell.length_b   1.000
_cell.length_c   1.000
_cell.angle_alpha   90.00
_cell.angle_beta   90.00
_cell.angle_gamma   90.00
#
_symmetry.space_group_name_H-M   'P 1'
#
loop_
_entity.id
_entity.type
_entity.pdbx_description
1 polymer ?
#
loop_
_entity_poly.entity_id
_entity_poly.type
_entity_poly.pdbx_seq_one_letter_code
_entity_poly.pdbx_strand_id
1 'polypeptide(L)'
;MEIALNKLESIVDKKILRRGLSYFQNARISNFVKTSNDEYQAIVLGEQEYTIELKIHKNTIIEHHCNCPYDMGPVCKHIVAVIFYLKQEDKLIKPINKQIEKLLKIISHEELINFVQINIKKDQKFRNCFLSSFSHLNEKSSKEFYQKQIHSILQAAKGKDDWIDYSDMRYLIDSLESFFENAKNHLTRNNFKEVFFISTSLLEEMTKALQYGDDSDGDLGYFIDVSIELLTEISQNKLSNELRKNIFNYCISAFTQKLFEGWDWHLGILKVTFDLIKEEKEANIVLSCLHTINTKYQEELAQSFELDLLKLFKSEKEIEEYIDKNISNPEIRTTEITKAFTNKNFEKVITLSKNGIKHDTESRPGLTKDWYSWLLKVAQTQNNIPNIIEYAKILFIDNYSFKKEYYQILKNTIENENWYPFLEELIKELALTNRWDNIELIRNIYIKEKWWDRLFILLKQNPSMNNIEENERYLSKYYSLELIELYQKSILDYVSQFIGRKHYQIACKYLRRMKKLGGNEKVNELIQQLRQQYPQRRALIDELKQV
;
A
#
# COMPACT_ATOMS: atom_id res chain seq x y z
N MET A 1 -3.40 8.58 -8.70
CA MET A 1 -4.46 9.52 -8.26
C MET A 1 -4.92 10.32 -9.46
N GLU A 2 -6.22 10.36 -9.76
CA GLU A 2 -6.73 11.17 -10.88
C GLU A 2 -6.85 12.65 -10.49
N ILE A 3 -6.32 13.55 -11.33
CA ILE A 3 -6.33 14.99 -11.08
C ILE A 3 -7.02 15.71 -12.25
N ALA A 4 -8.24 16.18 -12.04
CA ALA A 4 -8.90 17.03 -13.03
C ALA A 4 -8.14 18.35 -13.22
N LEU A 5 -7.79 18.73 -14.45
CA LEU A 5 -6.95 19.90 -14.74
C LEU A 5 -7.53 21.23 -14.26
N ASN A 6 -8.86 21.30 -14.16
CA ASN A 6 -9.60 22.45 -13.61
C ASN A 6 -9.59 22.50 -12.07
N LYS A 7 -9.27 21.39 -11.40
CA LYS A 7 -9.15 21.29 -9.94
C LYS A 7 -7.71 21.33 -9.45
N LEU A 8 -6.72 21.35 -10.35
CA LEU A 8 -5.30 21.38 -10.00
C LEU A 8 -4.98 22.47 -8.95
N GLU A 9 -5.50 23.68 -9.14
CA GLU A 9 -5.26 24.81 -8.23
C GLU A 9 -5.88 24.64 -6.83
N SER A 10 -6.88 23.76 -6.71
CA SER A 10 -7.53 23.43 -5.44
C SER A 10 -6.88 22.28 -4.69
N ILE A 11 -6.11 21.45 -5.40
CA ILE A 11 -5.50 20.22 -4.87
C ILE A 11 -4.02 20.44 -4.52
N VAL A 12 -3.32 21.25 -5.31
CA VAL A 12 -1.87 21.48 -5.16
C VAL A 12 -1.61 22.63 -4.19
N ASP A 13 -0.61 22.45 -3.31
CA ASP A 13 -0.18 23.50 -2.39
C ASP A 13 0.18 24.80 -3.13
N LYS A 14 -0.26 25.95 -2.60
CA LYS A 14 -0.08 27.26 -3.24
C LYS A 14 1.39 27.62 -3.48
N LYS A 15 2.32 27.18 -2.63
CA LYS A 15 3.76 27.39 -2.82
C LYS A 15 4.25 26.60 -4.02
N ILE A 16 3.81 25.36 -4.19
CA ILE A 16 4.15 24.53 -5.35
C ILE A 16 3.52 25.09 -6.62
N LEU A 17 2.26 25.52 -6.57
CA LEU A 17 1.60 26.20 -7.69
C LEU A 17 2.36 27.45 -8.15
N ARG A 18 2.76 28.32 -7.20
CA ARG A 18 3.56 29.53 -7.51
C ARG A 18 4.92 29.19 -8.10
N ARG A 19 5.60 28.17 -7.58
CA ARG A 19 6.88 27.72 -8.13
C ARG A 19 6.71 27.16 -9.54
N GLY A 20 5.70 26.34 -9.78
CA GLY A 20 5.40 25.81 -11.12
C GLY A 20 5.04 26.91 -12.11
N LEU A 21 4.19 27.86 -11.70
CA LEU A 21 3.87 29.04 -12.51
C LEU A 21 5.13 29.87 -12.83
N SER A 22 6.03 30.05 -11.86
CA SER A 22 7.29 30.74 -12.08
C SER A 22 8.18 30.02 -13.10
N TYR A 23 8.29 28.69 -13.02
CA TYR A 23 9.05 27.91 -14.00
C TYR A 23 8.46 28.03 -15.41
N PHE A 24 7.14 27.99 -15.50
CA PHE A 24 6.43 28.23 -16.75
C PHE A 24 6.68 29.63 -17.32
N GLN A 25 6.48 30.68 -16.53
CA GLN A 25 6.68 32.07 -16.95
C GLN A 25 8.13 32.38 -17.33
N ASN A 26 9.09 31.70 -16.71
CA ASN A 26 10.51 31.83 -17.00
C ASN A 26 10.99 30.93 -18.17
N ALA A 27 10.07 30.40 -18.99
CA ALA A 27 10.37 29.57 -20.15
C ALA A 27 11.32 28.39 -19.85
N ARG A 28 11.16 27.76 -18.67
CA ARG A 28 12.00 26.63 -18.25
C ARG A 28 11.56 25.28 -18.83
N ILE A 29 10.50 25.24 -19.64
CA ILE A 29 10.05 24.02 -20.33
C ILE A 29 10.72 23.97 -21.70
N SER A 30 11.31 22.83 -22.01
CA SER A 30 11.94 22.51 -23.29
C SER A 30 11.49 21.13 -23.76
N ASN A 31 11.68 20.83 -25.04
CA ASN A 31 11.35 19.53 -25.65
C ASN A 31 9.94 19.03 -25.30
N PHE A 32 8.97 19.95 -25.28
CA PHE A 32 7.57 19.59 -25.06
C PHE A 32 7.05 18.85 -26.28
N VAL A 33 6.69 17.59 -26.11
CA VAL A 33 6.22 16.72 -27.19
C VAL A 33 4.96 15.98 -26.76
N LYS A 34 4.02 15.88 -27.69
CA LYS A 34 2.87 15.00 -27.56
C LYS A 34 3.28 13.63 -28.11
N THR A 35 3.47 12.64 -27.25
CA THR A 35 3.94 11.32 -27.66
C THR A 35 2.80 10.51 -28.28
N SER A 36 1.62 10.50 -27.66
CA SER A 36 0.39 9.86 -28.18
C SER A 36 -0.84 10.76 -28.05
N ASN A 37 -2.07 10.29 -28.33
CA ASN A 37 -3.26 11.15 -28.29
C ASN A 37 -3.51 11.79 -26.91
N ASP A 38 -3.13 11.10 -25.84
CA ASP A 38 -3.36 11.51 -24.45
C ASP A 38 -2.05 11.61 -23.64
N GLU A 39 -0.88 11.32 -24.23
CA GLU A 39 0.42 11.33 -23.53
C GLU A 39 1.33 12.46 -24.00
N TYR A 40 2.02 13.06 -23.03
CA TYR A 40 2.89 14.21 -23.21
C TYR A 40 4.19 14.00 -22.44
N GLN A 41 5.30 14.42 -23.04
CA GLN A 41 6.62 14.42 -22.41
C GLN A 41 7.23 15.81 -22.53
N ALA A 42 7.97 16.24 -21.51
CA ALA A 42 8.68 17.51 -21.52
C ALA A 42 9.93 17.46 -20.65
N ILE A 43 10.89 18.35 -20.93
CA ILE A 43 12.06 18.57 -20.09
C ILE A 43 11.92 19.92 -19.39
N VAL A 44 12.06 19.94 -18.06
CA VAL A 44 12.03 21.16 -17.26
C VAL A 44 13.42 21.45 -16.70
N LEU A 45 13.95 22.62 -17.04
CA LEU A 45 15.30 23.07 -16.67
C LEU A 45 15.32 23.69 -15.26
N GLY A 46 15.85 22.96 -14.27
CA GLY A 46 16.01 23.40 -12.88
C GLY A 46 17.48 23.46 -12.46
N GLU A 47 17.80 22.89 -11.29
CA GLU A 47 19.19 22.63 -10.86
C GLU A 47 19.85 21.55 -11.75
N GLN A 48 19.02 20.66 -12.29
CA GLN A 48 19.33 19.70 -13.35
C GLN A 48 18.15 19.64 -14.32
N GLU A 49 18.29 18.84 -15.37
CA GLU A 49 17.19 18.55 -16.30
C GLU A 49 16.23 17.54 -15.66
N TYR A 50 14.95 17.88 -15.63
CA TYR A 50 13.91 16.98 -15.13
C TYR A 50 13.01 16.53 -16.29
N THR A 51 12.82 15.22 -16.43
CA THR A 51 11.90 14.63 -17.41
C THR A 51 10.52 14.48 -16.80
N ILE A 52 9.51 15.04 -17.46
CA ILE A 52 8.11 15.02 -17.04
C ILE A 52 7.33 14.21 -18.07
N GLU A 53 6.49 13.32 -17.57
CA GLU A 53 5.54 12.58 -18.37
C GLU A 53 4.14 12.72 -17.81
N LEU A 54 3.16 12.95 -18.68
CA LEU A 54 1.77 13.17 -18.32
C LEU A 54 0.88 12.35 -19.23
N LYS A 55 -0.08 11.64 -18.63
CA LYS A 55 -1.20 11.01 -19.34
C LYS A 55 -2.49 11.71 -18.96
N ILE A 56 -3.14 12.33 -19.94
CA ILE A 56 -4.31 13.19 -19.76
C ILE A 56 -5.45 12.67 -20.63
N HIS A 57 -6.43 12.04 -20.01
CA HIS A 57 -7.65 11.58 -20.67
C HIS A 57 -8.82 12.50 -20.32
N LYS A 58 -9.54 13.02 -21.33
CA LYS A 58 -10.73 13.88 -21.16
C LYS A 58 -10.54 15.01 -20.12
N ASN A 59 -9.40 15.70 -20.17
CA ASN A 59 -9.05 16.83 -19.28
C ASN A 59 -8.74 16.44 -17.81
N THR A 60 -8.50 15.16 -17.56
CA THR A 60 -8.07 14.60 -16.27
C THR A 60 -6.71 13.95 -16.44
N ILE A 61 -5.76 14.31 -15.57
CA ILE A 61 -4.48 13.62 -15.46
C ILE A 61 -4.77 12.29 -14.79
N ILE A 62 -4.57 11.20 -15.52
CA ILE A 62 -4.73 9.84 -14.99
C ILE A 62 -3.39 9.29 -14.48
N GLU A 63 -2.29 9.79 -15.04
CA GLU A 63 -0.94 9.39 -14.67
C GLU A 63 0.02 10.57 -14.84
N HIS A 64 0.99 10.70 -13.94
CA HIS A 64 2.05 11.70 -14.04
C HIS A 64 3.33 11.18 -13.40
N HIS A 65 4.46 11.55 -13.99
CA HIS A 65 5.77 11.25 -13.44
C HIS A 65 6.71 12.44 -13.61
N CYS A 66 7.61 12.62 -12.65
CA CYS A 66 8.75 13.52 -12.75
C CYS A 66 9.91 12.93 -11.96
N ASN A 67 11.09 12.83 -12.58
CA ASN A 67 12.31 12.31 -11.96
C ASN A 67 12.93 13.24 -10.88
N CYS A 68 12.14 14.11 -10.26
CA CYS A 68 12.60 14.97 -9.17
C CYS A 68 12.29 14.34 -7.82
N PRO A 69 13.13 14.55 -6.78
CA PRO A 69 13.01 13.87 -5.48
C PRO A 69 11.90 14.45 -4.58
N TYR A 70 10.83 15.00 -5.17
CA TYR A 70 9.77 15.66 -4.43
C TYR A 70 8.65 14.67 -4.07
N ASP A 71 8.42 14.47 -2.77
CA ASP A 71 7.43 13.53 -2.19
C ASP A 71 6.34 14.22 -1.33
N MET A 72 6.52 15.51 -1.01
CA MET A 72 5.68 16.23 -0.02
C MET A 72 4.28 16.63 -0.52
N GLY A 73 3.77 16.06 -1.60
CA GLY A 73 2.45 16.41 -2.12
C GLY A 73 2.07 15.73 -3.43
N PRO A 74 0.87 16.05 -3.97
CA PRO A 74 0.27 15.29 -5.07
C PRO A 74 1.04 15.41 -6.39
N VAL A 75 1.67 16.56 -6.65
CA VAL A 75 2.53 16.79 -7.81
C VAL A 75 3.64 17.76 -7.43
N CYS A 76 4.77 17.66 -8.12
CA CYS A 76 5.88 18.59 -7.96
C CYS A 76 5.67 19.89 -8.76
N LYS A 77 6.55 20.87 -8.52
CA LYS A 77 6.54 22.15 -9.25
C LYS A 77 6.77 21.99 -10.76
N HIS A 78 7.51 20.97 -11.21
CA HIS A 78 7.80 20.77 -12.63
C HIS A 78 6.58 20.26 -13.39
N ILE A 79 5.84 19.29 -12.81
CA ILE A 79 4.56 18.82 -13.36
C ILE A 79 3.58 20.00 -13.50
N VAL A 80 3.48 20.84 -12.47
CA VAL A 80 2.65 22.06 -12.52
C VAL A 80 3.06 22.99 -13.67
N ALA A 81 4.37 23.21 -13.86
CA ALA A 81 4.88 24.06 -14.94
C ALA A 81 4.47 23.53 -16.32
N VAL A 82 4.59 22.23 -16.54
CA VAL A 82 4.19 21.56 -17.79
C VAL A 82 2.67 21.62 -17.99
N ILE A 83 1.87 21.53 -16.92
CA ILE A 83 0.42 21.70 -17.01
C ILE A 83 0.03 23.14 -17.39
N PHE A 84 0.71 24.15 -16.85
CA PHE A 84 0.49 25.53 -17.29
C PHE A 84 0.87 25.73 -18.76
N TYR A 85 1.97 25.12 -19.20
CA TYR A 85 2.40 25.10 -20.59
C TYR A 85 1.30 24.51 -21.50
N LEU A 86 0.79 23.34 -21.14
CA LEU A 86 -0.33 22.65 -21.82
C LEU A 86 -1.63 23.47 -21.90
N LYS A 87 -1.88 24.36 -20.93
CA LYS A 87 -3.08 25.22 -20.92
C LYS A 87 -2.97 26.42 -21.86
N GLN A 88 -1.75 26.86 -22.19
CA GLN A 88 -1.52 27.98 -23.11
C GLN A 88 -1.29 27.53 -24.56
N GLU A 89 -0.61 26.41 -24.75
CA GLU A 89 -0.33 25.89 -26.09
C GLU A 89 -1.60 25.37 -26.76
N ASP A 90 -1.78 25.80 -28.01
CA ASP A 90 -2.94 25.42 -28.80
C ASP A 90 -2.96 23.90 -29.01
N LYS A 91 -4.15 23.28 -28.98
CA LYS A 91 -4.35 21.82 -29.09
C LYS A 91 -3.91 21.21 -30.44
N LEU A 92 -3.19 21.97 -31.26
CA LEU A 92 -2.72 21.66 -32.60
C LEU A 92 -1.39 20.89 -32.63
N ILE A 93 -0.77 20.61 -31.49
CA ILE A 93 0.40 19.73 -31.40
C ILE A 93 0.00 18.34 -31.91
N LYS A 94 0.41 18.02 -33.13
CA LYS A 94 0.21 16.68 -33.69
C LYS A 94 1.07 15.70 -32.89
N PRO A 95 0.51 14.55 -32.48
CA PRO A 95 1.27 13.61 -31.71
C PRO A 95 2.38 13.01 -32.59
N ILE A 96 3.59 12.98 -32.07
CA ILE A 96 4.79 12.52 -32.78
C ILE A 96 4.64 11.05 -33.17
N ASN A 97 3.91 10.23 -32.39
CA ASN A 97 3.63 8.85 -32.78
C ASN A 97 3.00 8.73 -34.18
N LYS A 98 2.10 9.64 -34.58
CA LYS A 98 1.49 9.58 -35.92
C LYS A 98 2.50 9.86 -37.03
N GLN A 99 3.52 10.67 -36.75
CA GLN A 99 4.62 10.89 -37.69
C GLN A 99 5.54 9.67 -37.72
N ILE A 100 5.89 9.11 -36.55
CA ILE A 100 6.69 7.89 -36.44
C ILE A 100 5.99 6.73 -37.14
N GLU A 101 4.70 6.49 -36.89
CA GLU A 101 3.89 5.45 -37.54
C GLU A 101 3.88 5.59 -39.07
N LYS A 102 3.82 6.82 -39.59
CA LYS A 102 3.91 7.06 -41.04
C LYS A 102 5.29 6.72 -41.56
N LEU A 103 6.36 7.14 -40.88
CA LEU A 103 7.73 6.81 -41.27
C LEU A 103 7.98 5.30 -41.22
N LEU A 104 7.51 4.61 -40.18
CA LEU A 104 7.61 3.15 -40.02
C LEU A 104 6.84 2.38 -41.12
N LYS A 105 5.84 2.98 -41.75
CA LYS A 105 5.11 2.39 -42.90
C LYS A 105 5.81 2.60 -44.25
N ILE A 106 6.68 3.60 -44.35
CA ILE A 106 7.35 3.98 -45.59
C ILE A 106 8.78 3.44 -45.63
N ILE A 107 9.45 3.37 -44.48
CA ILE A 107 10.83 2.90 -44.35
C ILE A 107 10.96 1.48 -44.89
N SER A 108 12.02 1.24 -45.68
CA SER A 108 12.31 -0.11 -46.14
C SER A 108 12.82 -0.99 -44.99
N HIS A 109 12.72 -2.30 -45.15
CA HIS A 109 13.25 -3.25 -44.18
C HIS A 109 14.76 -3.04 -43.93
N GLU A 110 15.52 -2.78 -44.99
CA GLU A 110 16.97 -2.56 -44.92
C GLU A 110 17.33 -1.25 -44.19
N GLU A 111 16.63 -0.15 -44.48
CA GLU A 111 16.82 1.13 -43.77
C GLU A 111 16.49 1.01 -42.29
N LEU A 112 15.43 0.28 -41.94
CA LEU A 112 15.06 0.05 -40.54
C LEU A 112 16.11 -0.78 -39.81
N ILE A 113 16.59 -1.87 -40.41
CA ILE A 113 17.68 -2.68 -39.84
C ILE A 113 18.93 -1.82 -39.63
N ASN A 114 19.33 -1.04 -40.64
CA ASN A 114 20.51 -0.18 -40.55
C ASN A 114 20.34 0.89 -39.47
N PHE A 115 19.17 1.51 -39.35
CA PHE A 115 18.87 2.47 -38.28
C PHE A 115 19.04 1.82 -36.91
N VAL A 116 18.45 0.64 -36.70
CA VAL A 116 18.55 -0.10 -35.44
C VAL A 116 20.02 -0.48 -35.15
N GLN A 117 20.76 -1.00 -36.12
CA GLN A 117 22.18 -1.36 -35.96
C GLN A 117 23.07 -0.16 -35.58
N ILE A 118 22.84 1.00 -36.19
CA ILE A 118 23.58 2.22 -35.88
C ILE A 118 23.30 2.66 -34.43
N ASN A 119 22.03 2.65 -34.01
CA ASN A 119 21.66 3.06 -32.65
C ASN A 119 22.15 2.06 -31.60
N ILE A 120 22.07 0.76 -31.86
CA ILE A 120 22.63 -0.29 -31.00
C ILE A 120 24.12 -0.06 -30.73
N LYS A 121 24.90 0.37 -31.74
CA LYS A 121 26.33 0.64 -31.57
C LYS A 121 26.61 1.88 -30.72
N LYS A 122 25.75 2.89 -30.80
CA LYS A 122 25.94 4.20 -30.16
C LYS A 122 25.43 4.27 -28.72
N ASP A 123 24.35 3.56 -28.41
CA ASP A 123 23.65 3.67 -27.13
C ASP A 123 23.56 2.29 -26.45
N GLN A 124 24.17 2.19 -25.27
CA GLN A 124 24.17 0.96 -24.46
C GLN A 124 22.79 0.64 -23.88
N LYS A 125 22.03 1.66 -23.45
CA LYS A 125 20.68 1.48 -22.90
C LYS A 125 19.75 0.98 -24.00
N PHE A 126 19.81 1.57 -25.21
CA PHE A 126 19.06 1.08 -26.36
C PHE A 126 19.44 -0.35 -26.77
N ARG A 127 20.75 -0.67 -26.76
CA ARG A 127 21.24 -2.03 -27.03
C ARG A 127 20.68 -3.04 -26.04
N ASN A 128 20.72 -2.72 -24.74
CA ASN A 128 20.21 -3.60 -23.70
C ASN A 128 18.70 -3.82 -23.86
N CYS A 129 17.93 -2.76 -24.09
CA CYS A 129 16.49 -2.82 -24.34
C CYS A 129 16.15 -3.67 -25.57
N PHE A 130 16.91 -3.52 -26.66
CA PHE A 130 16.71 -4.34 -27.86
C PHE A 130 16.97 -5.83 -27.57
N LEU A 131 18.08 -6.14 -26.89
CA LEU A 131 18.43 -7.52 -26.56
C LEU A 131 17.42 -8.17 -25.60
N SER A 132 16.93 -7.44 -24.60
CA SER A 132 15.90 -7.94 -23.67
C SER A 132 14.57 -8.16 -24.38
N SER A 133 14.14 -7.24 -25.24
CA SER A 133 12.86 -7.34 -25.98
C SER A 133 12.81 -8.57 -26.89
N PHE A 134 13.92 -8.87 -27.57
CA PHE A 134 13.99 -9.93 -28.57
C PHE A 134 14.74 -11.18 -28.09
N SER A 135 14.94 -11.34 -26.77
CA SER A 135 15.69 -12.47 -26.20
C SER A 135 15.11 -13.84 -26.58
N HIS A 136 13.78 -13.90 -26.76
CA HIS A 136 13.05 -15.11 -27.15
C HIS A 136 13.39 -15.63 -28.56
N LEU A 137 14.04 -14.83 -29.41
CA LEU A 137 14.47 -15.24 -30.76
C LEU A 137 15.83 -15.94 -30.77
N ASN A 138 16.51 -16.02 -29.63
CA ASN A 138 17.86 -16.56 -29.57
C ASN A 138 17.83 -18.09 -29.42
N GLU A 139 18.39 -18.83 -30.39
CA GLU A 139 18.33 -20.30 -30.42
C GLU A 139 19.15 -21.00 -29.30
N LYS A 140 20.04 -20.27 -28.63
CA LYS A 140 20.91 -20.76 -27.55
C LYS A 140 20.70 -19.97 -26.26
N SER A 141 19.49 -20.04 -25.73
CA SER A 141 19.14 -19.53 -24.41
C SER A 141 19.64 -20.45 -23.30
N SER A 142 20.20 -19.85 -22.25
CA SER A 142 20.57 -20.50 -21.00
C SER A 142 20.35 -19.51 -19.84
N LYS A 143 20.40 -20.01 -18.60
CA LYS A 143 20.36 -19.13 -17.43
C LYS A 143 21.48 -18.08 -17.48
N GLU A 144 22.71 -18.48 -17.79
CA GLU A 144 23.87 -17.59 -17.87
C GLU A 144 23.70 -16.53 -18.96
N PHE A 145 22.99 -16.86 -20.05
CA PHE A 145 22.66 -15.90 -21.09
C PHE A 145 21.73 -14.79 -20.56
N TYR A 146 20.66 -15.13 -19.85
CA TYR A 146 19.76 -14.14 -19.26
C TYR A 146 20.42 -13.35 -18.13
N GLN A 147 21.19 -14.02 -17.26
CA GLN A 147 21.96 -13.36 -16.19
C GLN A 147 22.91 -12.30 -16.75
N LYS A 148 23.65 -12.60 -17.82
CA LYS A 148 24.55 -11.61 -18.44
C LYS A 148 23.81 -10.37 -18.95
N GLN A 149 22.62 -10.54 -19.51
CA GLN A 149 21.83 -9.41 -20.01
C GLN A 149 21.27 -8.57 -18.86
N ILE A 150 20.69 -9.22 -17.85
CA ILE A 150 20.18 -8.54 -16.65
C ILE A 150 21.32 -7.80 -15.94
N HIS A 151 22.47 -8.44 -15.79
CA HIS A 151 23.67 -7.83 -15.23
C HIS A 151 24.12 -6.60 -16.03
N SER A 152 24.12 -6.67 -17.37
CA SER A 152 24.45 -5.52 -18.23
C SER A 152 23.48 -4.34 -18.03
N ILE A 153 22.20 -4.62 -17.77
CA ILE A 153 21.20 -3.59 -17.48
C ILE A 153 21.48 -2.96 -16.12
N LEU A 154 21.70 -3.78 -15.09
CA LEU A 154 22.04 -3.31 -13.73
C LEU A 154 23.29 -2.42 -13.76
N GLN A 155 24.36 -2.85 -14.43
CA GLN A 155 25.59 -2.05 -14.56
C GLN A 155 25.38 -0.74 -15.33
N ALA A 156 24.47 -0.72 -16.31
CA ALA A 156 24.12 0.51 -17.03
C ALA A 156 23.20 1.45 -16.22
N ALA A 157 22.55 0.94 -15.18
CA ALA A 157 21.71 1.72 -14.26
C ALA A 157 22.51 2.29 -13.08
N LYS A 158 23.65 1.68 -12.72
CA LYS A 158 24.51 2.19 -11.64
C LYS A 158 25.05 3.59 -11.94
N GLY A 159 24.88 4.46 -10.95
CA GLY A 159 25.51 5.77 -10.89
C GLY A 159 27.01 5.69 -10.58
N LYS A 160 27.63 6.84 -10.34
CA LYS A 160 29.08 6.94 -10.09
C LYS A 160 29.55 6.26 -8.80
N ASP A 161 28.64 6.05 -7.85
CA ASP A 161 28.94 5.49 -6.53
C ASP A 161 28.59 3.99 -6.42
N ASP A 162 28.49 3.29 -7.57
CA ASP A 162 28.05 1.88 -7.66
C ASP A 162 26.64 1.60 -7.11
N TRP A 163 25.87 2.67 -6.89
CA TRP A 163 24.50 2.69 -6.40
C TRP A 163 23.51 3.00 -7.53
N ILE A 164 22.33 2.37 -7.51
CA ILE A 164 21.22 2.69 -8.42
C ILE A 164 20.29 3.67 -7.71
N ASP A 165 20.37 4.94 -8.10
CA ASP A 165 19.53 6.01 -7.57
C ASP A 165 18.07 5.87 -8.01
N TYR A 166 17.16 6.45 -7.23
CA TYR A 166 15.72 6.52 -7.51
C TYR A 166 15.39 6.94 -8.96
N SER A 167 16.14 7.89 -9.53
CA SER A 167 15.92 8.35 -10.91
C SER A 167 16.29 7.32 -11.98
N ASP A 168 17.24 6.43 -11.69
CA ASP A 168 17.72 5.40 -12.62
C ASP A 168 16.96 4.07 -12.48
N MET A 169 16.24 3.89 -11.37
CA MET A 169 15.32 2.75 -11.17
C MET A 169 14.31 2.62 -12.31
N ARG A 170 13.83 3.73 -12.87
CA ARG A 170 12.90 3.68 -14.00
C ARG A 170 13.46 2.98 -15.24
N TYR A 171 14.68 3.31 -15.63
CA TYR A 171 15.33 2.64 -16.76
C TYR A 171 15.51 1.14 -16.48
N LEU A 172 15.83 0.79 -15.23
CA LEU A 172 15.95 -0.60 -14.80
C LEU A 172 14.60 -1.33 -14.96
N ILE A 173 13.52 -0.78 -14.41
CA ILE A 173 12.16 -1.34 -14.49
C ILE A 173 11.75 -1.55 -15.95
N ASP A 174 11.81 -0.48 -16.77
CA ASP A 174 11.40 -0.54 -18.18
C ASP A 174 12.19 -1.61 -18.96
N SER A 175 13.48 -1.79 -18.63
CA SER A 175 14.34 -2.79 -19.27
C SER A 175 14.06 -4.22 -18.79
N LEU A 176 13.73 -4.38 -17.50
CA LEU A 176 13.46 -5.68 -16.88
C LEU A 176 12.05 -6.21 -17.19
N GLU A 177 11.08 -5.31 -17.35
CA GLU A 177 9.70 -5.64 -17.73
C GLU A 177 9.66 -6.51 -19.00
N SER A 178 10.57 -6.26 -19.95
CA SER A 178 10.70 -7.05 -21.18
C SER A 178 11.03 -8.52 -20.92
N PHE A 179 11.84 -8.84 -19.90
CA PHE A 179 12.11 -10.23 -19.53
C PHE A 179 10.90 -10.89 -18.93
N PHE A 180 10.16 -10.17 -18.08
CA PHE A 180 8.93 -10.68 -17.46
C PHE A 180 7.87 -10.99 -18.52
N GLU A 181 7.63 -10.05 -19.44
CA GLU A 181 6.68 -10.27 -20.56
C GLU A 181 7.15 -11.40 -21.49
N ASN A 182 8.46 -11.53 -21.73
CA ASN A 182 8.99 -12.68 -22.46
C ASN A 182 8.76 -14.00 -21.71
N ALA A 183 8.94 -14.03 -20.39
CA ALA A 183 8.67 -15.21 -19.57
C ALA A 183 7.19 -15.62 -19.65
N LYS A 184 6.25 -14.67 -19.55
CA LYS A 184 4.81 -14.93 -19.77
C LYS A 184 4.51 -15.46 -21.17
N ASN A 185 5.12 -14.88 -22.20
CA ASN A 185 4.97 -15.35 -23.58
C ASN A 185 5.50 -16.78 -23.76
N HIS A 186 6.61 -17.13 -23.09
CA HIS A 186 7.10 -18.51 -23.08
C HIS A 186 6.16 -19.43 -22.30
N LEU A 187 5.59 -18.97 -21.20
CA LEU A 187 4.65 -19.74 -20.38
C LEU A 187 3.39 -20.12 -21.16
N THR A 188 2.76 -19.16 -21.86
CA THR A 188 1.58 -19.40 -22.71
C THR A 188 1.86 -20.35 -23.88
N ARG A 189 3.12 -20.43 -24.33
CA ARG A 189 3.58 -21.35 -25.38
C ARG A 189 4.09 -22.69 -24.84
N ASN A 190 3.95 -22.96 -23.54
CA ASN A 190 4.47 -24.14 -22.84
C ASN A 190 6.00 -24.32 -22.95
N ASN A 191 6.74 -23.24 -23.21
CA ASN A 191 8.20 -23.22 -23.24
C ASN A 191 8.77 -23.08 -21.82
N PHE A 192 8.40 -23.99 -20.92
CA PHE A 192 8.69 -23.90 -19.48
C PHE A 192 10.18 -23.80 -19.13
N LYS A 193 11.06 -24.36 -19.99
CA LYS A 193 12.51 -24.26 -19.81
C LYS A 193 13.00 -22.81 -19.87
N GLU A 194 12.45 -22.02 -20.78
CA GLU A 194 12.78 -20.60 -20.91
C GLU A 194 12.26 -19.79 -19.74
N VAL A 195 11.02 -20.07 -19.31
CA VAL A 195 10.45 -19.42 -18.13
C VAL A 195 11.33 -19.68 -16.91
N PHE A 196 11.75 -20.93 -16.69
CA PHE A 196 12.69 -21.29 -15.62
C PHE A 196 14.01 -20.51 -15.70
N PHE A 197 14.61 -20.40 -16.90
CA PHE A 197 15.85 -19.65 -17.06
C PHE A 197 15.70 -18.16 -16.78
N ILE A 198 14.64 -17.53 -17.28
CA ILE A 198 14.37 -16.11 -17.05
C ILE A 198 14.09 -15.86 -15.56
N SER A 199 13.15 -16.60 -14.97
CA SER A 199 12.75 -16.42 -13.57
C SER A 199 13.91 -16.59 -12.61
N THR A 200 14.71 -17.66 -12.75
CA THR A 200 15.86 -17.86 -11.86
C THR A 200 16.97 -16.82 -12.06
N SER A 201 17.10 -16.26 -13.26
CA SER A 201 18.07 -15.20 -13.53
C SER A 201 17.64 -13.87 -12.91
N LEU A 202 16.36 -13.50 -13.05
CA LEU A 202 15.78 -12.32 -12.40
C LEU A 202 15.88 -12.45 -10.88
N LEU A 203 15.44 -13.57 -10.33
CA LEU A 203 15.43 -13.85 -8.90
C LEU A 203 16.82 -13.64 -8.26
N GLU A 204 17.88 -14.19 -8.87
CA GLU A 204 19.25 -14.07 -8.38
C GLU A 204 19.85 -12.68 -8.54
N GLU A 205 19.68 -12.03 -9.70
CA GLU A 205 20.28 -10.72 -9.94
C GLU A 205 19.55 -9.62 -9.17
N MET A 206 18.23 -9.69 -9.03
CA MET A 206 17.44 -8.71 -8.28
C MET A 206 17.70 -8.81 -6.78
N THR A 207 17.83 -10.03 -6.25
CA THR A 207 18.18 -10.23 -4.83
C THR A 207 19.54 -9.63 -4.50
N LYS A 208 20.52 -9.71 -5.41
CA LYS A 208 21.80 -9.02 -5.26
C LYS A 208 21.62 -7.49 -5.36
N ALA A 209 20.79 -7.03 -6.29
CA ALA A 209 20.54 -5.61 -6.54
C ALA A 209 19.94 -4.88 -5.34
N LEU A 210 19.18 -5.56 -4.47
CA LEU A 210 18.67 -4.99 -3.21
C LEU A 210 19.76 -4.39 -2.31
N GLN A 211 21.02 -4.84 -2.44
CA GLN A 211 22.12 -4.33 -1.65
C GLN A 211 22.68 -3.00 -2.16
N TYR A 212 22.37 -2.63 -3.41
CA TYR A 212 22.98 -1.48 -4.08
C TYR A 212 21.99 -0.68 -4.95
N GLY A 213 20.68 -0.85 -4.75
CA GLY A 213 19.64 -0.11 -5.46
C GLY A 213 18.58 0.42 -4.50
N ASP A 214 18.05 1.60 -4.83
CA ASP A 214 16.96 2.23 -4.09
C ASP A 214 15.63 1.51 -4.35
N ASP A 215 15.29 0.57 -3.46
CA ASP A 215 14.04 -0.20 -3.51
C ASP A 215 12.94 0.41 -2.62
N SER A 216 12.96 1.72 -2.37
CA SER A 216 11.96 2.37 -1.49
C SER A 216 10.53 2.23 -2.01
N ASP A 217 10.35 2.12 -3.34
CA ASP A 217 9.06 1.89 -4.01
C ASP A 217 8.76 0.37 -4.21
N GLY A 218 9.69 -0.52 -3.87
CA GLY A 218 9.52 -1.98 -3.93
C GLY A 218 9.66 -2.59 -5.33
N ASP A 219 10.28 -1.89 -6.28
CA ASP A 219 10.44 -2.32 -7.67
C ASP A 219 11.33 -3.56 -7.86
N LEU A 220 12.43 -3.66 -7.13
CA LEU A 220 13.29 -4.86 -7.14
C LEU A 220 12.58 -6.02 -6.47
N GLY A 221 11.93 -5.75 -5.34
CA GLY A 221 11.07 -6.72 -4.64
C GLY A 221 9.98 -7.28 -5.56
N TYR A 222 9.34 -6.44 -6.36
CA TYR A 222 8.35 -6.83 -7.36
C TYR A 222 8.91 -7.87 -8.35
N PHE A 223 10.10 -7.64 -8.92
CA PHE A 223 10.70 -8.61 -9.87
C PHE A 223 11.07 -9.94 -9.21
N ILE A 224 11.37 -9.94 -7.91
CA ILE A 224 11.62 -11.16 -7.13
C ILE A 224 10.30 -11.92 -6.93
N ASP A 225 9.25 -11.23 -6.49
CA ASP A 225 7.91 -11.80 -6.28
C ASP A 225 7.38 -12.45 -7.57
N VAL A 226 7.35 -11.70 -8.67
CA VAL A 226 6.84 -12.25 -9.95
C VAL A 226 7.69 -13.40 -10.48
N SER A 227 8.98 -13.45 -10.14
CA SER A 227 9.85 -14.58 -10.51
C SER A 227 9.48 -15.84 -9.73
N ILE A 228 9.16 -15.73 -8.44
CA ILE A 228 8.66 -16.85 -7.62
C ILE A 228 7.27 -17.29 -8.09
N GLU A 229 6.39 -16.34 -8.43
CA GLU A 229 5.06 -16.62 -8.97
C GLU A 229 5.16 -17.41 -10.28
N LEU A 230 6.02 -16.98 -11.22
CA LEU A 230 6.27 -17.72 -12.46
C LEU A 230 6.78 -19.13 -12.19
N LEU A 231 7.70 -19.32 -11.24
CA LEU A 231 8.19 -20.66 -10.88
C LEU A 231 7.07 -21.54 -10.30
N THR A 232 6.17 -20.95 -9.51
CA THR A 232 4.98 -21.62 -8.95
C THR A 232 3.98 -21.99 -10.06
N GLU A 233 3.75 -21.10 -11.03
CA GLU A 233 2.85 -21.40 -12.15
C GLU A 233 3.42 -22.51 -13.04
N ILE A 234 4.74 -22.52 -13.28
CA ILE A 234 5.40 -23.62 -14.00
C ILE A 234 5.27 -24.94 -13.22
N SER A 235 5.41 -24.95 -11.89
CA SER A 235 5.36 -26.20 -11.12
C SER A 235 3.99 -26.88 -11.16
N GLN A 236 2.93 -26.11 -11.38
CA GLN A 236 1.55 -26.59 -11.53
C GLN A 236 1.25 -27.17 -12.93
N ASN A 237 2.16 -27.02 -13.88
CA ASN A 237 2.02 -27.50 -15.25
C ASN A 237 2.62 -28.91 -15.45
N LYS A 238 2.29 -29.54 -16.58
CA LYS A 238 2.88 -30.84 -16.94
C LYS A 238 4.32 -30.69 -17.45
N LEU A 239 5.28 -30.93 -16.56
CA LEU A 239 6.71 -30.81 -16.85
C LEU A 239 7.34 -32.14 -17.30
N SER A 240 8.44 -32.03 -18.07
CA SER A 240 9.36 -33.16 -18.25
C SER A 240 10.01 -33.51 -16.90
N ASN A 241 10.35 -34.78 -16.70
CA ASN A 241 10.99 -35.21 -15.45
C ASN A 241 12.33 -34.51 -15.20
N GLU A 242 13.06 -34.17 -16.26
CA GLU A 242 14.31 -33.41 -16.17
C GLU A 242 14.05 -31.99 -15.66
N LEU A 243 13.14 -31.25 -16.29
CA LEU A 243 12.85 -29.87 -15.90
C LEU A 243 12.26 -29.80 -14.49
N ARG A 244 11.33 -30.69 -14.14
CA ARG A 244 10.79 -30.79 -12.77
C ARG A 244 11.90 -30.94 -11.73
N LYS A 245 12.84 -31.86 -11.95
CA LYS A 245 13.99 -32.07 -11.05
C LYS A 245 14.90 -30.85 -10.99
N ASN A 246 15.11 -30.17 -12.12
CA ASN A 246 15.91 -28.94 -12.15
C ASN A 246 15.28 -27.84 -11.30
N ILE A 247 13.96 -27.61 -11.41
CA ILE A 247 13.26 -26.62 -10.59
C ILE A 247 13.28 -27.01 -9.11
N PHE A 248 13.00 -28.29 -8.79
CA PHE A 248 13.03 -28.78 -7.41
C PHE A 248 14.42 -28.58 -6.78
N ASN A 249 15.47 -29.05 -7.46
CA ASN A 249 16.85 -28.91 -6.98
C ASN A 249 17.28 -27.45 -6.86
N TYR A 250 16.82 -26.59 -7.76
CA TYR A 250 17.06 -25.16 -7.67
C TYR A 250 16.47 -24.58 -6.38
N CYS A 251 15.22 -24.88 -6.07
CA CYS A 251 14.56 -24.36 -4.87
C CYS A 251 15.27 -24.81 -3.59
N ILE A 252 15.64 -26.09 -3.50
CA ILE A 252 16.41 -26.63 -2.37
C ILE A 252 17.80 -25.97 -2.28
N SER A 253 18.49 -25.79 -3.42
CA SER A 253 19.80 -25.16 -3.46
C SER A 253 19.73 -23.69 -3.03
N ALA A 254 18.73 -22.93 -3.52
CA ALA A 254 18.56 -21.53 -3.17
C ALA A 254 18.28 -21.34 -1.67
N PHE A 255 17.47 -22.23 -1.08
CA PHE A 255 17.23 -22.26 0.37
C PHE A 255 18.51 -22.62 1.14
N THR A 256 19.14 -23.75 0.83
CA THR A 256 20.32 -24.23 1.58
C THR A 256 21.53 -23.28 1.48
N GLN A 257 21.66 -22.57 0.35
CA GLN A 257 22.68 -21.55 0.15
C GLN A 257 22.30 -20.17 0.71
N LYS A 258 21.14 -20.05 1.37
CA LYS A 258 20.72 -18.80 2.03
C LYS A 258 20.60 -17.61 1.08
N LEU A 259 20.24 -17.87 -0.19
CA LEU A 259 20.20 -16.85 -1.23
C LEU A 259 19.27 -15.67 -0.87
N PHE A 260 18.16 -15.96 -0.20
CA PHE A 260 17.15 -14.97 0.21
C PHE A 260 17.10 -14.76 1.73
N GLU A 261 18.16 -15.12 2.47
CA GLU A 261 18.18 -15.00 3.94
C GLU A 261 17.86 -13.56 4.39
N GLY A 262 17.01 -13.44 5.41
CA GLY A 262 16.50 -12.16 5.90
C GLY A 262 15.19 -11.71 5.26
N TRP A 263 14.71 -12.39 4.21
CA TRP A 263 13.46 -12.07 3.51
C TRP A 263 12.46 -13.22 3.56
N ASP A 264 11.17 -12.91 3.42
CA ASP A 264 10.08 -13.91 3.39
C ASP A 264 10.20 -14.88 2.20
N TRP A 265 10.84 -14.43 1.11
CA TRP A 265 11.17 -15.26 -0.06
C TRP A 265 12.03 -16.47 0.27
N HIS A 266 12.78 -16.44 1.39
CA HIS A 266 13.58 -17.56 1.82
C HIS A 266 12.71 -18.80 2.05
N LEU A 267 11.60 -18.67 2.78
CA LEU A 267 10.65 -19.76 2.90
C LEU A 267 9.78 -19.88 1.65
N GLY A 268 9.48 -18.75 0.99
CA GLY A 268 8.69 -18.70 -0.25
C GLY A 268 9.20 -19.63 -1.35
N ILE A 269 10.52 -19.72 -1.55
CA ILE A 269 11.09 -20.58 -2.61
C ILE A 269 10.83 -22.07 -2.36
N LEU A 270 10.73 -22.51 -1.09
CA LEU A 270 10.39 -23.90 -0.79
C LEU A 270 8.94 -24.23 -1.16
N LYS A 271 8.02 -23.27 -1.11
CA LYS A 271 6.61 -23.50 -1.47
C LYS A 271 6.43 -23.91 -2.93
N VAL A 272 7.28 -23.42 -3.83
CA VAL A 272 7.33 -23.84 -5.25
C VAL A 272 7.46 -25.36 -5.39
N THR A 273 8.15 -26.01 -4.45
CA THR A 273 8.41 -27.45 -4.50
C THR A 273 7.16 -28.31 -4.30
N PHE A 274 6.09 -27.77 -3.71
CA PHE A 274 4.90 -28.54 -3.35
C PHE A 274 4.32 -29.33 -4.54
N ASP A 275 4.03 -28.63 -5.65
CA ASP A 275 3.48 -29.23 -6.86
C ASP A 275 4.49 -30.08 -7.66
N LEU A 276 5.79 -30.00 -7.31
CA LEU A 276 6.85 -30.77 -7.96
C LEU A 276 7.09 -32.13 -7.30
N ILE A 277 6.68 -32.32 -6.04
CA ILE A 277 6.98 -33.52 -5.27
C ILE A 277 6.20 -34.72 -5.81
N LYS A 278 6.91 -35.81 -6.10
CA LYS A 278 6.32 -37.08 -6.59
C LYS A 278 6.45 -38.24 -5.61
N GLU A 279 7.42 -38.17 -4.71
CA GLU A 279 7.77 -39.27 -3.80
C GLU A 279 7.99 -38.73 -2.39
N GLU A 280 7.71 -39.56 -1.39
CA GLU A 280 7.92 -39.20 0.03
C GLU A 280 9.37 -38.79 0.33
N LYS A 281 10.35 -39.36 -0.39
CA LYS A 281 11.76 -38.97 -0.26
C LYS A 281 12.00 -37.51 -0.61
N GLU A 282 11.30 -36.98 -1.62
CA GLU A 282 11.42 -35.56 -2.01
C GLU A 282 10.76 -34.67 -0.95
N ALA A 283 9.60 -35.07 -0.42
CA ALA A 283 8.96 -34.37 0.70
C ALA A 283 9.88 -34.30 1.93
N ASN A 284 10.56 -35.39 2.27
CA ASN A 284 11.49 -35.45 3.40
C ASN A 284 12.69 -34.48 3.25
N ILE A 285 13.14 -34.21 2.02
CA ILE A 285 14.18 -33.19 1.76
C ILE A 285 13.64 -31.81 2.12
N VAL A 286 12.42 -31.47 1.69
CA VAL A 286 11.79 -30.17 2.01
C VAL A 286 11.55 -30.05 3.51
N LEU A 287 11.02 -31.10 4.16
CA LEU A 287 10.82 -31.14 5.62
C LEU A 287 12.13 -30.87 6.37
N SER A 288 13.24 -31.50 5.95
CA SER A 288 14.55 -31.26 6.57
C SER A 288 15.00 -29.80 6.46
N CYS A 289 14.63 -29.10 5.37
CA CYS A 289 14.89 -27.68 5.21
C CYS A 289 14.01 -26.85 6.17
N LEU A 290 12.72 -27.17 6.28
CA LEU A 290 11.79 -26.48 7.17
C LEU A 290 12.21 -26.57 8.64
N HIS A 291 12.74 -27.72 9.06
CA HIS A 291 13.23 -27.92 10.43
C HIS A 291 14.48 -27.10 10.79
N THR A 292 15.14 -26.47 9.81
CA THR A 292 16.28 -25.56 10.08
C THR A 292 15.83 -24.14 10.45
N ILE A 293 14.56 -23.81 10.26
CA ILE A 293 14.00 -22.48 10.52
C ILE A 293 13.86 -22.29 12.02
N ASN A 294 14.38 -21.16 12.53
CA ASN A 294 14.51 -20.90 13.97
C ASN A 294 13.91 -19.56 14.42
N THR A 295 13.31 -18.78 13.52
CA THR A 295 12.64 -17.54 13.87
C THR A 295 11.15 -17.81 14.09
N LYS A 296 10.56 -17.23 15.14
CA LYS A 296 9.17 -17.53 15.55
C LYS A 296 8.14 -17.32 14.43
N TYR A 297 8.27 -16.26 13.63
CA TYR A 297 7.34 -15.99 12.53
C TYR A 297 7.48 -17.00 11.39
N GLN A 298 8.72 -17.28 10.97
CA GLN A 298 8.96 -18.25 9.90
C GLN A 298 8.67 -19.69 10.36
N GLU A 299 8.79 -19.99 11.66
CA GLU A 299 8.44 -21.27 12.25
C GLU A 299 6.93 -21.56 12.06
N GLU A 300 6.06 -20.57 12.28
CA GLU A 300 4.61 -20.75 12.07
C GLU A 300 4.30 -21.04 10.59
N LEU A 301 4.92 -20.31 9.67
CA LEU A 301 4.76 -20.58 8.23
C LEU A 301 5.34 -21.94 7.83
N ALA A 302 6.46 -22.35 8.44
CA ALA A 302 7.10 -23.63 8.18
C ALA A 302 6.24 -24.80 8.68
N GLN A 303 5.62 -24.67 9.86
CA GLN A 303 4.69 -25.66 10.40
C GLN A 303 3.46 -25.84 9.53
N SER A 304 2.88 -24.73 9.04
CA SER A 304 1.76 -24.80 8.10
C SER A 304 2.15 -25.53 6.82
N PHE A 305 3.32 -25.24 6.27
CA PHE A 305 3.79 -25.89 5.05
C PHE A 305 4.16 -27.37 5.27
N GLU A 306 4.77 -27.70 6.41
CA GLU A 306 5.03 -29.09 6.81
C GLU A 306 3.72 -29.88 6.91
N LEU A 307 2.68 -29.31 7.52
CA LEU A 307 1.37 -29.95 7.58
C LEU A 307 0.81 -30.24 6.17
N ASP A 308 0.97 -29.33 5.21
CA ASP A 308 0.55 -29.57 3.83
C ASP A 308 1.34 -30.69 3.15
N LEU A 309 2.65 -30.78 3.40
CA LEU A 309 3.48 -31.89 2.91
C LEU A 309 3.09 -33.24 3.54
N LEU A 310 2.78 -33.26 4.84
CA LEU A 310 2.36 -34.49 5.54
C LEU A 310 1.04 -35.01 4.94
N LYS A 311 0.10 -34.14 4.56
CA LYS A 311 -1.16 -34.53 3.91
C LYS A 311 -0.98 -35.30 2.59
N LEU A 312 0.16 -35.17 1.91
CA LEU A 312 0.42 -35.87 0.65
C LEU A 312 0.81 -37.34 0.84
N PHE A 313 1.48 -37.69 1.96
CA PHE A 313 2.13 -39.00 2.12
C PHE A 313 1.85 -39.72 3.44
N LYS A 314 1.34 -39.02 4.46
CA LYS A 314 1.14 -39.58 5.79
C LYS A 314 -0.30 -40.02 6.04
N SER A 315 -0.47 -40.90 7.02
CA SER A 315 -1.79 -41.34 7.44
C SER A 315 -2.57 -40.23 8.15
N GLU A 316 -3.91 -40.31 8.14
CA GLU A 316 -4.76 -39.35 8.87
C GLU A 316 -4.37 -39.25 10.35
N LYS A 317 -3.98 -40.35 10.98
CA LYS A 317 -3.53 -40.38 12.37
C LYS A 317 -2.26 -39.55 12.59
N GLU A 318 -1.26 -39.69 11.73
CA GLU A 318 -0.02 -38.90 11.83
C GLU A 318 -0.29 -37.40 11.61
N ILE A 319 -1.22 -37.07 10.69
CA ILE A 319 -1.63 -35.70 10.42
C ILE A 319 -2.34 -35.11 11.65
N GLU A 320 -3.25 -35.86 12.29
CA GLU A 320 -3.93 -35.45 13.51
C GLU A 320 -2.94 -35.24 14.67
N GLU A 321 -1.99 -36.15 14.86
CA GLU A 321 -0.93 -36.01 15.87
C GLU A 321 -0.08 -34.75 15.64
N TYR A 322 0.23 -34.41 14.38
CA TYR A 322 0.95 -33.19 14.04
C TYR A 322 0.12 -31.93 14.31
N ILE A 323 -1.16 -31.94 13.94
CA ILE A 323 -2.09 -30.83 14.19
C ILE A 323 -2.21 -30.57 15.68
N ASP A 324 -2.42 -31.62 16.49
CA ASP A 324 -2.58 -31.50 17.94
C ASP A 324 -1.32 -30.94 18.59
N LYS A 325 -0.13 -31.38 18.14
CA LYS A 325 1.16 -30.87 18.62
C LYS A 325 1.37 -29.39 18.27
N ASN A 326 0.88 -28.94 17.12
CA ASN A 326 1.12 -27.60 16.58
C ASN A 326 -0.13 -26.69 16.60
N ILE A 327 -1.16 -27.01 17.38
CA ILE A 327 -2.43 -26.26 17.44
C ILE A 327 -2.29 -24.84 18.03
N SER A 328 -1.11 -24.49 18.56
CA SER A 328 -0.73 -23.13 18.94
C SER A 328 -0.50 -22.21 17.74
N ASN A 329 -0.19 -22.80 16.57
CA ASN A 329 -0.06 -22.09 15.31
C ASN A 329 -1.42 -21.49 14.89
N PRO A 330 -1.51 -20.17 14.63
CA PRO A 330 -2.77 -19.52 14.32
C PRO A 330 -3.44 -20.03 13.04
N GLU A 331 -2.69 -20.37 12.00
CA GLU A 331 -3.22 -20.84 10.73
C GLU A 331 -3.78 -22.26 10.84
N ILE A 332 -3.02 -23.16 11.49
CA ILE A 332 -3.48 -24.52 11.80
C ILE A 332 -4.75 -24.49 12.64
N ARG A 333 -4.77 -23.68 13.71
CA ARG A 333 -5.95 -23.52 14.58
C ARG A 333 -7.15 -22.98 13.81
N THR A 334 -6.96 -21.98 12.95
CA THR A 334 -8.05 -21.40 12.14
C THR A 334 -8.64 -22.43 11.19
N THR A 335 -7.78 -23.24 10.56
CA THR A 335 -8.20 -24.33 9.68
C THR A 335 -9.03 -25.37 10.43
N GLU A 336 -8.57 -25.81 11.60
CA GLU A 336 -9.29 -26.79 12.43
C GLU A 336 -10.59 -26.24 13.02
N ILE A 337 -10.63 -24.96 13.42
CA ILE A 337 -11.87 -24.29 13.81
C ILE A 337 -12.85 -24.26 12.63
N THR A 338 -12.39 -23.90 11.44
CA THR A 338 -13.24 -23.83 10.24
C THR A 338 -13.81 -25.19 9.88
N LYS A 339 -12.98 -26.24 9.92
CA LYS A 339 -13.38 -27.64 9.72
C LYS A 339 -14.42 -28.06 10.76
N ALA A 340 -14.16 -27.79 12.04
CA ALA A 340 -15.09 -28.11 13.12
C ALA A 340 -16.43 -27.38 12.97
N PHE A 341 -16.41 -26.10 12.62
CA PHE A 341 -17.62 -25.30 12.39
C PHE A 341 -18.44 -25.83 11.22
N THR A 342 -17.80 -26.14 10.10
CA THR A 342 -18.45 -26.72 8.91
C THR A 342 -19.12 -28.06 9.22
N ASN A 343 -18.46 -28.87 10.05
CA ASN A 343 -18.99 -30.16 10.53
C ASN A 343 -19.98 -30.01 11.70
N LYS A 344 -20.39 -28.77 12.06
CA LYS A 344 -21.27 -28.45 13.19
C LYS A 344 -20.78 -28.95 14.55
N ASN A 345 -19.49 -29.23 14.69
CA ASN A 345 -18.85 -29.55 15.96
C ASN A 345 -18.52 -28.25 16.71
N PHE A 346 -19.57 -27.61 17.24
CA PHE A 346 -19.46 -26.32 17.93
C PHE A 346 -18.65 -26.41 19.23
N GLU A 347 -18.64 -27.56 19.91
CA GLU A 347 -17.84 -27.78 21.11
C GLU A 347 -16.33 -27.70 20.81
N LYS A 348 -15.88 -28.33 19.73
CA LYS A 348 -14.47 -28.23 19.29
C LYS A 348 -14.11 -26.80 18.90
N VAL A 349 -15.00 -26.07 18.21
CA VAL A 349 -14.78 -24.63 17.89
C VAL A 349 -14.61 -23.81 19.17
N ILE A 350 -15.48 -23.98 20.15
CA ILE A 350 -15.43 -23.25 21.42
C ILE A 350 -14.14 -23.57 22.16
N THR A 351 -13.77 -24.85 22.26
CA THR A 351 -12.55 -25.30 22.95
C THR A 351 -11.29 -24.72 22.30
N LEU A 352 -11.15 -24.85 20.98
CA LEU A 352 -10.00 -24.31 20.25
C LEU A 352 -9.91 -22.78 20.37
N SER A 353 -11.03 -22.08 20.26
CA SER A 353 -11.06 -20.61 20.37
C SER A 353 -10.70 -20.14 21.78
N LYS A 354 -11.24 -20.78 22.83
CA LYS A 354 -10.92 -20.45 24.23
C LYS A 354 -9.46 -20.73 24.58
N ASN A 355 -8.93 -21.87 24.12
CA ASN A 355 -7.51 -22.19 24.27
C ASN A 355 -6.65 -21.15 23.56
N GLY A 356 -7.09 -20.68 22.39
CA GLY A 356 -6.41 -19.63 21.67
C GLY A 356 -6.40 -18.29 22.37
N ILE A 357 -7.53 -17.86 22.92
CA ILE A 357 -7.62 -16.66 23.75
C ILE A 357 -6.62 -16.76 24.91
N LYS A 358 -6.62 -17.88 25.64
CA LYS A 358 -5.69 -18.09 26.77
C LYS A 358 -4.22 -18.01 26.34
N HIS A 359 -3.88 -18.55 25.17
CA HIS A 359 -2.52 -18.58 24.66
C HIS A 359 -2.05 -17.22 24.12
N ASP A 360 -2.92 -16.48 23.44
CA ASP A 360 -2.53 -15.32 22.63
C ASP A 360 -2.78 -13.96 23.30
N THR A 361 -3.53 -13.91 24.42
CA THR A 361 -3.94 -12.64 25.07
C THR A 361 -2.77 -11.70 25.39
N GLU A 362 -1.66 -12.22 25.91
CA GLU A 362 -0.53 -11.37 26.33
C GLU A 362 0.38 -10.97 25.16
N SER A 363 0.58 -11.87 24.19
CA SER A 363 1.60 -11.68 23.16
C SER A 363 1.04 -11.20 21.82
N ARG A 364 -0.22 -11.52 21.52
CA ARG A 364 -0.85 -11.31 20.20
C ARG A 364 -2.34 -10.94 20.35
N PRO A 365 -2.66 -9.77 20.93
CA PRO A 365 -4.05 -9.34 21.15
C PRO A 365 -4.86 -9.20 19.85
N GLY A 366 -4.20 -9.10 18.69
CA GLY A 366 -4.86 -9.18 17.39
C GLY A 366 -5.57 -10.53 17.15
N LEU A 367 -4.87 -11.64 17.40
CA LEU A 367 -5.41 -12.99 17.20
C LEU A 367 -6.55 -13.32 18.17
N THR A 368 -6.49 -12.78 19.39
CA THR A 368 -7.56 -12.92 20.37
C THR A 368 -8.91 -12.47 19.80
N LYS A 369 -8.93 -11.45 18.94
CA LYS A 369 -10.16 -10.97 18.28
C LYS A 369 -10.70 -11.98 17.27
N ASP A 370 -9.82 -12.66 16.55
CA ASP A 370 -10.24 -13.68 15.60
C ASP A 370 -10.88 -14.86 16.33
N TRP A 371 -10.33 -15.25 17.48
CA TRP A 371 -10.90 -16.28 18.35
C TRP A 371 -12.26 -15.89 18.93
N TYR A 372 -12.42 -14.66 19.43
CA TYR A 372 -13.73 -14.17 19.87
C TYR A 372 -14.74 -14.08 18.70
N SER A 373 -14.28 -13.79 17.49
CA SER A 373 -15.16 -13.76 16.31
C SER A 373 -15.71 -15.14 15.99
N TRP A 374 -14.91 -16.20 16.16
CA TRP A 374 -15.39 -17.59 16.05
C TRP A 374 -16.38 -17.97 17.16
N LEU A 375 -16.11 -17.57 18.40
CA LEU A 375 -17.05 -17.77 19.52
C LEU A 375 -18.39 -17.07 19.27
N LEU A 376 -18.37 -15.84 18.74
CA LEU A 376 -19.56 -15.09 18.37
C LEU A 376 -20.34 -15.79 17.26
N LYS A 377 -19.68 -16.28 16.20
CA LYS A 377 -20.33 -17.06 15.12
C LYS A 377 -21.05 -18.29 15.66
N VAL A 378 -20.42 -19.03 16.56
CA VAL A 378 -21.05 -20.19 17.21
C VAL A 378 -22.26 -19.75 18.04
N ALA A 379 -22.11 -18.73 18.88
CA ALA A 379 -23.19 -18.22 19.73
C ALA A 379 -24.40 -17.76 18.90
N GLN A 380 -24.18 -17.06 17.78
CA GLN A 380 -25.23 -16.66 16.84
C GLN A 380 -25.91 -17.86 16.20
N THR A 381 -25.13 -18.87 15.77
CA THR A 381 -25.68 -20.09 15.15
C THR A 381 -26.55 -20.88 16.12
N GLN A 382 -26.18 -20.88 17.40
CA GLN A 382 -26.93 -21.56 18.47
C GLN A 382 -28.03 -20.70 19.09
N ASN A 383 -28.20 -19.43 18.67
CA ASN A 383 -29.06 -18.44 19.32
C ASN A 383 -28.81 -18.29 20.83
N ASN A 384 -27.56 -18.43 21.27
CA ASN A 384 -27.16 -18.26 22.66
C ASN A 384 -27.02 -16.76 22.98
N ILE A 385 -28.14 -16.13 23.33
CA ILE A 385 -28.25 -14.68 23.56
C ILE A 385 -27.20 -14.14 24.56
N PRO A 386 -26.99 -14.74 25.76
CA PRO A 386 -25.95 -14.28 26.68
C PRO A 386 -24.55 -14.21 26.05
N ASN A 387 -24.14 -15.27 25.35
CA ASN A 387 -22.82 -15.33 24.73
C ASN A 387 -22.69 -14.41 23.51
N ILE A 388 -23.77 -14.19 22.75
CA ILE A 388 -23.78 -13.20 21.66
C ILE A 388 -23.47 -11.81 22.23
N ILE A 389 -24.14 -11.43 23.32
CA ILE A 389 -23.94 -10.13 23.98
C ILE A 389 -22.51 -10.02 24.51
N GLU A 390 -22.04 -11.05 25.23
CA GLU A 390 -20.69 -11.08 25.81
C GLU A 390 -19.60 -10.91 24.74
N TYR A 391 -19.60 -11.78 23.73
CA TYR A 391 -18.54 -11.78 22.71
C TYR A 391 -18.63 -10.56 21.78
N ALA A 392 -19.83 -10.10 21.42
CA ALA A 392 -19.98 -8.88 20.65
C ALA A 392 -19.55 -7.64 21.45
N LYS A 393 -19.79 -7.58 22.76
CA LYS A 393 -19.31 -6.49 23.63
C LYS A 393 -17.78 -6.46 23.66
N ILE A 394 -17.12 -7.61 23.85
CA ILE A 394 -15.65 -7.70 23.81
C ILE A 394 -15.09 -7.22 22.47
N LEU A 395 -15.62 -7.73 21.35
CA LEU A 395 -15.17 -7.36 20.01
C LEU A 395 -15.46 -5.89 19.65
N PHE A 396 -16.49 -5.30 20.25
CA PHE A 396 -16.84 -3.90 20.10
C PHE A 396 -15.86 -2.98 20.87
N ILE A 397 -15.46 -3.37 22.08
CA ILE A 397 -14.55 -2.61 22.94
C ILE A 397 -13.09 -2.75 22.46
N ASP A 398 -12.62 -3.96 22.21
CA ASP A 398 -11.21 -4.24 21.93
C ASP A 398 -10.81 -3.89 20.49
N ASN A 399 -11.58 -3.07 19.79
CA ASN A 399 -11.30 -2.65 18.43
C ASN A 399 -10.73 -1.23 18.39
N TYR A 400 -9.57 -1.05 17.73
CA TYR A 400 -8.97 0.27 17.51
C TYR A 400 -9.84 1.22 16.66
N SER A 401 -10.92 0.70 16.07
CA SER A 401 -11.88 1.46 15.27
C SER A 401 -13.31 1.01 15.56
N PHE A 402 -14.26 1.95 15.57
CA PHE A 402 -15.69 1.63 15.72
C PHE A 402 -16.16 0.69 14.61
N LYS A 403 -16.33 -0.60 14.93
CA LYS A 403 -16.91 -1.58 14.00
C LYS A 403 -18.43 -1.56 14.12
N LYS A 404 -19.08 -0.94 13.13
CA LYS A 404 -20.54 -0.81 13.04
C LYS A 404 -21.26 -2.16 13.15
N GLU A 405 -20.63 -3.24 12.73
CA GLU A 405 -21.16 -4.60 12.78
C GLU A 405 -21.47 -5.06 14.21
N TYR A 406 -20.51 -5.00 15.14
CA TYR A 406 -20.71 -5.48 16.52
C TYR A 406 -21.73 -4.64 17.28
N TYR A 407 -21.74 -3.32 17.07
CA TYR A 407 -22.78 -2.45 17.62
C TYR A 407 -24.18 -2.85 17.12
N GLN A 408 -24.31 -3.19 15.83
CA GLN A 408 -25.59 -3.60 15.27
C GLN A 408 -26.03 -4.97 15.80
N ILE A 409 -25.09 -5.91 16.00
CA ILE A 409 -25.36 -7.20 16.63
C ILE A 409 -25.91 -6.96 18.04
N LEU A 410 -25.22 -6.18 18.87
CA LEU A 410 -25.67 -5.84 20.23
C LEU A 410 -27.07 -5.20 20.22
N LYS A 411 -27.30 -4.20 19.35
CA LYS A 411 -28.58 -3.49 19.26
C LYS A 411 -29.74 -4.36 18.78
N ASN A 412 -29.46 -5.36 17.94
CA ASN A 412 -30.50 -6.29 17.45
C ASN A 412 -30.78 -7.42 18.45
N THR A 413 -29.78 -7.78 19.27
CA THR A 413 -29.89 -8.90 20.22
C THR A 413 -30.48 -8.48 21.56
N ILE A 414 -30.19 -7.26 22.02
CA ILE A 414 -30.68 -6.74 23.30
C ILE A 414 -32.09 -6.17 23.09
N GLU A 415 -33.01 -6.53 23.98
CA GLU A 415 -34.38 -6.00 23.97
C GLU A 415 -34.39 -4.46 24.10
N ASN A 416 -35.33 -3.80 23.40
CA ASN A 416 -35.40 -2.34 23.35
C ASN A 416 -35.43 -1.68 24.74
N GLU A 417 -36.10 -2.30 25.71
CA GLU A 417 -36.20 -1.82 27.09
C GLU A 417 -34.85 -1.84 27.83
N ASN A 418 -33.99 -2.81 27.48
CA ASN A 418 -32.69 -3.05 28.11
C ASN A 418 -31.51 -2.40 27.34
N TRP A 419 -31.75 -1.90 26.12
CA TRP A 419 -30.71 -1.32 25.28
C TRP A 419 -30.04 -0.09 25.91
N TYR A 420 -30.83 0.88 26.39
CA TYR A 420 -30.28 2.07 27.02
C TYR A 420 -29.58 1.78 28.36
N PRO A 421 -30.16 0.98 29.28
CA PRO A 421 -29.43 0.52 30.46
C PRO A 421 -28.07 -0.12 30.13
N PHE A 422 -28.02 -1.00 29.14
CA PHE A 422 -26.76 -1.62 28.68
C PHE A 422 -25.74 -0.58 28.20
N LEU A 423 -26.15 0.40 27.39
CA LEU A 423 -25.25 1.46 26.92
C LEU A 423 -24.72 2.32 28.08
N GLU A 424 -25.54 2.64 29.08
CA GLU A 424 -25.10 3.40 30.26
C GLU A 424 -24.01 2.64 31.03
N GLU A 425 -24.20 1.34 31.25
CA GLU A 425 -23.19 0.50 31.91
C GLU A 425 -21.91 0.41 31.09
N LEU A 426 -22.02 0.20 29.77
CA LEU A 426 -20.88 0.14 28.87
C LEU A 426 -20.09 1.46 28.87
N ILE A 427 -20.77 2.61 28.78
CA ILE A 427 -20.13 3.93 28.81
C ILE A 427 -19.43 4.14 30.15
N LYS A 428 -20.06 3.72 31.27
CA LYS A 428 -19.46 3.80 32.60
C LYS A 428 -18.18 2.96 32.69
N GLU A 429 -18.19 1.73 32.18
CA GLU A 429 -17.00 0.87 32.13
C GLU A 429 -15.88 1.48 31.29
N LEU A 430 -16.21 1.98 30.09
CA LEU A 430 -15.24 2.60 29.17
C LEU A 430 -14.59 3.85 29.77
N ALA A 431 -15.37 4.64 30.52
CA ALA A 431 -14.89 5.86 31.18
C ALA A 431 -13.91 5.61 32.34
N LEU A 432 -13.87 4.40 32.92
CA LEU A 432 -12.98 4.10 34.05
C LEU A 432 -11.50 4.00 33.68
N THR A 433 -11.19 3.69 32.42
CA THR A 433 -9.81 3.38 31.98
C THR A 433 -9.12 4.53 31.26
N ASN A 434 -9.82 5.66 31.01
CA ASN A 434 -9.31 6.89 30.38
C ASN A 434 -8.46 6.69 29.10
N ARG A 435 -8.63 5.55 28.40
CA ARG A 435 -7.93 5.30 27.13
C ARG A 435 -8.55 6.12 26.00
N TRP A 436 -7.73 6.61 25.08
CA TRP A 436 -8.17 7.50 23.99
C TRP A 436 -9.15 6.81 23.03
N ASP A 437 -8.98 5.51 22.78
CA ASP A 437 -9.85 4.67 21.96
C ASP A 437 -11.25 4.51 22.57
N ASN A 438 -11.33 4.38 23.91
CA ASN A 438 -12.58 4.33 24.64
C ASN A 438 -13.36 5.66 24.54
N ILE A 439 -12.66 6.81 24.55
CA ILE A 439 -13.30 8.13 24.36
C ILE A 439 -13.92 8.22 22.97
N GLU A 440 -13.20 7.77 21.93
CA GLU A 440 -13.75 7.70 20.57
C GLU A 440 -14.92 6.71 20.46
N LEU A 441 -14.89 5.60 21.18
CA LEU A 441 -16.00 4.64 21.22
C LEU A 441 -17.25 5.28 21.84
N ILE A 442 -17.12 5.93 23.00
CA ILE A 442 -18.20 6.67 23.67
C ILE A 442 -18.75 7.76 22.75
N ARG A 443 -17.87 8.54 22.11
CA ARG A 443 -18.25 9.57 21.13
C ARG A 443 -19.11 8.99 20.01
N ASN A 444 -18.70 7.86 19.45
CA ASN A 444 -19.46 7.20 18.38
C ASN A 444 -20.81 6.66 18.86
N ILE A 445 -20.91 6.15 20.10
CA ILE A 445 -22.19 5.76 20.70
C ILE A 445 -23.13 6.98 20.79
N TYR A 446 -22.66 8.11 21.32
CA TYR A 446 -23.45 9.35 21.39
C TYR A 446 -23.92 9.82 20.02
N ILE A 447 -23.07 9.70 19.00
CA ILE A 447 -23.45 10.05 17.62
C ILE A 447 -24.54 9.11 17.09
N LYS A 448 -24.42 7.80 17.33
CA LYS A 448 -25.38 6.80 16.85
C LYS A 448 -26.75 6.93 17.52
N GLU A 449 -26.75 7.17 18.82
CA GLU A 449 -27.98 7.37 19.60
C GLU A 449 -28.51 8.79 19.55
N LYS A 450 -27.81 9.71 18.86
CA LYS A 450 -28.17 11.12 18.75
C LYS A 450 -28.24 11.84 20.10
N TRP A 451 -27.38 11.45 21.05
CA TRP A 451 -27.26 12.06 22.38
C TRP A 451 -26.37 13.31 22.32
N TRP A 452 -26.87 14.35 21.66
CA TRP A 452 -26.11 15.56 21.36
C TRP A 452 -25.61 16.30 22.60
N ASP A 453 -26.42 16.37 23.65
CA ASP A 453 -26.06 17.03 24.90
C ASP A 453 -24.84 16.35 25.55
N ARG A 454 -24.83 15.01 25.56
CA ARG A 454 -23.71 14.22 26.09
C ARG A 454 -22.48 14.31 25.20
N LEU A 455 -22.66 14.29 23.87
CA LEU A 455 -21.58 14.54 22.92
C LEU A 455 -20.94 15.91 23.12
N PHE A 456 -21.74 16.94 23.38
CA PHE A 456 -21.25 18.28 23.66
C PHE A 456 -20.51 18.36 25.00
N ILE A 457 -21.01 17.69 26.05
CA ILE A 457 -20.29 17.57 27.33
C ILE A 457 -18.93 16.89 27.14
N LEU A 458 -18.88 15.81 26.37
CA LEU A 458 -17.63 15.09 26.06
C LEU A 458 -16.65 16.01 25.31
N LEU A 459 -17.11 16.76 24.31
CA LEU A 459 -16.29 17.72 23.57
C LEU A 459 -15.66 18.79 24.49
N LYS A 460 -16.42 19.29 25.48
CA LYS A 460 -15.93 20.30 26.44
C LYS A 460 -14.77 19.81 27.31
N GLN A 461 -14.61 18.51 27.49
CA GLN A 461 -13.50 17.94 28.27
C GLN A 461 -12.16 18.05 27.53
N ASN A 462 -12.16 18.05 26.20
CA ASN A 462 -10.95 18.22 25.37
C ASN A 462 -11.22 19.10 24.13
N PRO A 463 -11.36 20.43 24.30
CA PRO A 463 -11.73 21.35 23.23
C PRO A 463 -10.52 21.75 22.38
N SER A 464 -10.00 20.82 21.57
CA SER A 464 -9.01 21.15 20.54
C SER A 464 -9.70 21.56 19.24
N MET A 465 -9.06 22.41 18.42
CA MET A 465 -9.66 22.87 17.16
C MET A 465 -10.07 21.71 16.25
N ASN A 466 -9.25 20.64 16.17
CA ASN A 466 -9.58 19.46 15.38
C ASN A 466 -10.78 18.70 15.95
N ASN A 467 -10.82 18.50 17.28
CA ASN A 467 -11.93 17.80 17.94
C ASN A 467 -13.26 18.57 17.79
N ILE A 468 -13.23 19.90 17.85
CA ILE A 468 -14.41 20.72 17.58
C ILE A 468 -14.87 20.54 16.12
N GLU A 469 -13.95 20.59 15.16
CA GLU A 469 -14.25 20.39 13.73
C GLU A 469 -14.90 19.04 13.43
N GLU A 470 -14.41 17.97 14.05
CA GLU A 470 -14.94 16.62 13.86
C GLU A 470 -16.35 16.43 14.43
N ASN A 471 -16.73 17.22 15.45
CA ASN A 471 -18.03 17.16 16.11
C ASN A 471 -19.02 18.23 15.63
N GLU A 472 -18.53 19.28 14.98
CA GLU A 472 -19.31 20.43 14.48
C GLU A 472 -20.52 20.01 13.63
N ARG A 473 -20.34 19.01 12.76
CA ARG A 473 -21.41 18.53 11.87
C ARG A 473 -22.62 17.95 12.61
N TYR A 474 -22.42 17.46 13.84
CA TYR A 474 -23.49 16.88 14.66
C TYR A 474 -24.10 17.91 15.61
N LEU A 475 -23.27 18.84 16.11
CA LEU A 475 -23.64 19.74 17.19
C LEU A 475 -24.08 21.14 16.72
N SER A 476 -23.69 21.57 15.52
CA SER A 476 -23.96 22.92 15.00
C SER A 476 -25.43 23.32 15.04
N LYS A 477 -26.36 22.39 14.81
CA LYS A 477 -27.80 22.70 14.85
C LYS A 477 -28.27 23.20 16.23
N TYR A 478 -27.67 22.71 17.31
CA TYR A 478 -28.14 22.94 18.68
C TYR A 478 -27.17 23.81 19.50
N TYR A 479 -25.89 23.80 19.17
CA TYR A 479 -24.80 24.39 19.98
C TYR A 479 -23.90 25.36 19.19
N SER A 480 -24.43 26.03 18.15
CA SER A 480 -23.60 26.92 17.31
C SER A 480 -22.88 28.01 18.12
N LEU A 481 -23.57 28.66 19.06
CA LEU A 481 -23.00 29.75 19.85
C LEU A 481 -21.86 29.28 20.75
N GLU A 482 -22.04 28.13 21.38
CA GLU A 482 -21.07 27.53 22.29
C GLU A 482 -19.88 26.94 21.52
N LEU A 483 -20.10 26.36 20.34
CA LEU A 483 -19.01 25.92 19.45
C LEU A 483 -18.14 27.11 19.00
N ILE A 484 -18.75 28.27 18.73
CA ILE A 484 -18.00 29.50 18.41
C ILE A 484 -17.12 29.91 19.59
N GLU A 485 -17.61 29.82 20.83
CA GLU A 485 -16.82 30.13 22.04
C GLU A 485 -15.68 29.14 22.25
N LEU A 486 -15.93 27.84 22.04
CA LEU A 486 -14.88 26.82 22.10
C LEU A 486 -13.80 27.09 21.05
N TYR A 487 -14.18 27.35 19.80
CA TYR A 487 -13.21 27.71 18.76
C TYR A 487 -12.42 28.97 19.12
N GLN A 488 -13.08 30.02 19.61
CA GLN A 488 -12.41 31.26 20.02
C GLN A 488 -11.31 30.97 21.05
N LYS A 489 -11.64 30.21 22.10
CA LYS A 489 -10.67 29.82 23.13
C LYS A 489 -9.53 28.99 22.55
N SER A 490 -9.83 27.93 21.78
CA SER A 490 -8.81 27.06 21.21
C SER A 490 -7.89 27.77 20.22
N ILE A 491 -8.41 28.75 19.47
CA ILE A 491 -7.62 29.58 18.53
C ILE A 491 -6.68 30.50 19.30
N LEU A 492 -7.15 31.18 20.35
CA LEU A 492 -6.31 32.04 21.20
C LEU A 492 -5.16 31.24 21.81
N ASP A 493 -5.47 30.08 22.40
CA ASP A 493 -4.47 29.19 23.00
C ASP A 493 -3.45 28.73 21.95
N TYR A 494 -3.91 28.30 20.77
CA TYR A 494 -3.04 27.84 19.68
C TYR A 494 -2.11 28.94 19.16
N VAL A 495 -2.64 30.14 18.89
CA VAL A 495 -1.82 31.26 18.39
C VAL A 495 -0.82 31.73 19.45
N SER A 496 -1.14 31.62 20.74
CA SER A 496 -0.20 31.98 21.80
C SER A 496 1.05 31.09 21.82
N GLN A 497 0.88 29.79 21.58
CA GLN A 497 1.93 28.77 21.65
C GLN A 497 2.71 28.62 20.35
N PHE A 498 2.05 28.75 19.19
CA PHE A 498 2.65 28.44 17.89
C PHE A 498 2.93 29.68 17.04
N ILE A 499 4.17 29.80 16.58
CA ILE A 499 4.64 30.92 15.75
C ILE A 499 5.02 30.39 14.37
N GLY A 500 4.53 31.05 13.33
CA GLY A 500 4.91 30.76 11.94
C GLY A 500 3.71 30.77 11.00
N ARG A 501 3.96 31.10 9.73
CA ARG A 501 2.90 31.31 8.73
C ARG A 501 1.96 30.10 8.59
N LYS A 502 2.50 28.87 8.65
CA LYS A 502 1.72 27.63 8.62
C LYS A 502 0.70 27.56 9.78
N HIS A 503 1.11 27.91 10.99
CA HIS A 503 0.24 27.91 12.18
C HIS A 503 -0.83 29.01 12.10
N TYR A 504 -0.49 30.19 11.61
CA TYR A 504 -1.46 31.27 11.43
C TYR A 504 -2.51 30.93 10.36
N GLN A 505 -2.12 30.24 9.30
CA GLN A 505 -3.06 29.73 8.30
C GLN A 505 -4.04 28.71 8.89
N ILE A 506 -3.57 27.84 9.79
CA ILE A 506 -4.42 26.91 10.54
C ILE A 506 -5.41 27.68 11.42
N ALA A 507 -4.97 28.68 12.19
CA ALA A 507 -5.86 29.52 12.99
C ALA A 507 -6.91 30.22 12.11
N CYS A 508 -6.51 30.76 10.96
CA CYS A 508 -7.40 31.39 9.98
C CYS A 508 -8.41 30.40 9.36
N LYS A 509 -8.04 29.13 9.15
CA LYS A 509 -8.97 28.07 8.74
C LYS A 509 -10.13 27.96 9.74
N TYR A 510 -9.82 27.91 11.04
CA TYR A 510 -10.82 27.77 12.09
C TYR A 510 -11.64 29.05 12.33
N LEU A 511 -11.06 30.25 12.17
CA LEU A 511 -11.84 31.50 12.15
C LEU A 511 -12.91 31.50 11.05
N ARG A 512 -12.59 30.97 9.86
CA ARG A 512 -13.59 30.82 8.79
C ARG A 512 -14.66 29.80 9.13
N ARG A 513 -14.35 28.75 9.91
CA ARG A 513 -15.37 27.82 10.43
C ARG A 513 -16.31 28.51 11.41
N MET A 514 -15.79 29.35 12.32
CA MET A 514 -16.63 30.17 13.19
C MET A 514 -17.60 31.06 12.41
N LYS A 515 -17.16 31.69 11.29
CA LYS A 515 -18.07 32.45 10.41
C LYS A 515 -19.18 31.58 9.82
N LYS A 516 -18.88 30.33 9.43
CA LYS A 516 -19.87 29.37 8.92
C LYS A 516 -20.90 28.96 9.97
N LEU A 517 -20.56 29.01 11.25
CA LEU A 517 -21.48 28.81 12.37
C LEU A 517 -22.32 30.05 12.73
N GLY A 518 -22.18 31.15 11.98
CA GLY A 518 -22.88 32.41 12.23
C GLY A 518 -22.14 33.39 13.13
N GLY A 519 -20.90 33.07 13.55
CA GLY A 519 -20.11 33.88 14.50
C GLY A 519 -19.39 35.09 13.90
N ASN A 520 -19.96 35.78 12.90
CA ASN A 520 -19.25 36.84 12.17
C ASN A 520 -18.76 37.98 13.07
N GLU A 521 -19.59 38.44 14.01
CA GLU A 521 -19.25 39.49 14.97
C GLU A 521 -18.09 39.06 15.89
N LYS A 522 -18.24 37.90 16.56
CA LYS A 522 -17.19 37.31 17.42
C LYS A 522 -15.87 37.09 16.67
N VAL A 523 -15.92 36.70 15.39
CA VAL A 523 -14.70 36.55 14.57
C VAL A 523 -14.02 37.89 14.32
N ASN A 524 -14.77 38.95 14.02
CA ASN A 524 -14.21 40.28 13.81
C ASN A 524 -13.56 40.82 15.10
N GLU A 525 -14.20 40.62 16.25
CA GLU A 525 -13.65 40.94 17.57
C GLU A 525 -12.35 40.17 17.84
N LEU A 526 -12.35 38.85 17.59
CA LEU A 526 -11.17 38.01 17.78
C LEU A 526 -10.01 38.40 16.85
N ILE A 527 -10.29 38.78 15.60
CA ILE A 527 -9.28 39.32 14.67
C ILE A 527 -8.67 40.61 15.22
N GLN A 528 -9.50 41.52 15.75
CA GLN A 528 -9.01 42.77 16.36
C GLN A 528 -8.16 42.49 17.60
N GLN A 529 -8.61 41.59 18.47
CA GLN A 529 -7.86 41.15 19.66
C GLN A 529 -6.49 40.58 19.27
N LEU A 530 -6.43 39.67 18.31
CA LEU A 530 -5.16 39.07 17.85
C LEU A 530 -4.21 40.12 17.24
N ARG A 531 -4.73 41.12 16.52
CA ARG A 531 -3.92 42.22 15.97
C ARG A 531 -3.34 43.12 17.06
N GLN A 532 -4.12 43.43 18.09
CA GLN A 532 -3.67 44.24 19.23
C GLN A 532 -2.67 43.50 20.12
N GLN A 533 -2.88 42.20 20.35
CA GLN A 533 -2.03 41.38 21.20
C GLN A 533 -0.69 41.03 20.53
N TYR A 534 -0.67 40.89 19.20
CA TYR A 534 0.52 40.48 18.45
C TYR A 534 0.90 41.42 17.30
N PRO A 535 1.13 42.73 17.55
CA PRO A 535 1.37 43.72 16.50
C PRO A 535 2.69 43.46 15.73
N GLN A 536 3.65 42.78 16.35
CA GLN A 536 4.95 42.46 15.75
C GLN A 536 4.91 41.21 14.85
N ARG A 537 3.86 40.38 14.93
CA ARG A 537 3.73 39.14 14.13
C ARG A 537 3.18 39.47 12.74
N ARG A 538 3.98 40.11 11.88
CA ARG A 538 3.58 40.55 10.52
C ARG A 538 2.88 39.46 9.70
N ALA A 539 3.43 38.24 9.72
CA ALA A 539 2.82 37.11 9.02
C ALA A 539 1.44 36.73 9.57
N LEU A 540 1.18 36.86 10.89
CA LEU A 540 -0.17 36.64 11.44
C LEU A 540 -1.13 37.71 10.95
N ILE A 541 -0.72 38.98 10.97
CA ILE A 541 -1.54 40.11 10.49
C ILE A 541 -1.92 39.93 9.02
N ASP A 542 -0.98 39.49 8.18
CA ASP A 542 -1.22 39.23 6.76
C ASP A 542 -2.24 38.11 6.52
N GLU A 543 -2.16 37.01 7.29
CA GLU A 543 -3.10 35.89 7.16
C GLU A 543 -4.50 36.28 7.70
N LEU A 544 -4.57 37.05 8.80
CA LEU A 544 -5.85 37.54 9.37
C LEU A 544 -6.61 38.50 8.43
N LYS A 545 -5.94 39.17 7.48
CA LYS A 545 -6.61 39.98 6.44
C LYS A 545 -7.38 39.13 5.41
N GLN A 546 -7.08 37.83 5.33
CA GLN A 546 -7.68 36.90 4.36
C GLN A 546 -8.82 36.07 4.95
N VAL A 547 -9.23 36.33 6.20
CA VAL A 547 -10.30 35.62 6.91
C VAL A 547 -11.61 36.36 6.73
#